data_AF-X1I6P0-F1
#
_entry.id   AF-X1I6P0-F1
#
_cell.length_a   1.000
_cell.length_b   1.000
_cell.length_c   1.000
_cell.angle_alpha   90.00
_cell.angle_beta   90.00
_cell.angle_gamma   90.00
#
_symmetry.space_group_name_H-M   'P 1'
#
loop_
_entity.id
_entity.type
_entity.pdbx_description
1 polymer ?
#
loop_
_entity_poly.entity_id
_entity_poly.type
_entity_poly.pdbx_seq_one_letter_code
_entity_poly.pdbx_strand_id
1 'polypeptide(L)'
;KSVDAFRGYCIFAMIVWHTSYWWASPLHSWALILLRLTTEVIGAAGFLFVSGISSVLSIRRRMEKVKSDPNYSKQNFIREYYYRSFFFFLLAVIYNAITVIYIAGLLALWSWYILFIIGFCLLIAYPLIKLPKVVRLILAIFILIISYPVFDLLESLRYTNLFWELIYHFIL
;
A
#
# COMPACT_ATOMS: atom_id res chain seq x y z
N LYS A 1 -2.33 -21.51 -1.18
CA LYS A 1 -3.74 -21.93 -1.04
C LYS A 1 -4.44 -21.18 0.09
N SER A 2 -4.19 -21.45 1.38
CA SER A 2 -4.89 -20.74 2.48
C SER A 2 -4.61 -19.23 2.52
N VAL A 3 -3.37 -18.83 2.27
CA VAL A 3 -2.94 -17.42 2.16
C VAL A 3 -3.65 -16.68 1.03
N ASP A 4 -3.83 -17.34 -0.12
CA ASP A 4 -4.48 -16.75 -1.29
C ASP A 4 -6.00 -16.62 -1.07
N ALA A 5 -6.62 -17.61 -0.41
CA ALA A 5 -8.03 -17.57 -0.03
C ALA A 5 -8.31 -16.44 0.97
N PHE A 6 -7.47 -16.27 1.99
CA PHE A 6 -7.60 -15.17 2.94
C PHE A 6 -7.42 -13.80 2.28
N ARG A 7 -6.47 -13.67 1.35
CA ARG A 7 -6.33 -12.44 0.55
C ARG A 7 -7.61 -12.13 -0.23
N GLY A 8 -8.21 -13.14 -0.86
CA GLY A 8 -9.49 -13.01 -1.56
C GLY A 8 -10.61 -12.54 -0.63
N TYR A 9 -10.68 -13.07 0.59
CA TYR A 9 -11.62 -12.64 1.61
C TYR A 9 -11.42 -11.17 2.02
N CYS A 10 -10.18 -10.72 2.21
CA CYS A 10 -9.91 -9.31 2.52
C CYS A 10 -10.36 -8.37 1.39
N ILE A 11 -10.10 -8.74 0.13
CA ILE A 11 -10.57 -7.97 -1.04
C ILE A 11 -12.09 -7.92 -1.07
N PHE A 12 -12.75 -9.05 -0.84
CA PHE A 12 -14.20 -9.13 -0.77
C PHE A 12 -14.76 -8.21 0.33
N ALA A 13 -14.18 -8.24 1.54
CA ALA A 13 -14.58 -7.37 2.64
C ALA A 13 -14.43 -5.87 2.30
N MET A 14 -13.36 -5.48 1.61
CA MET A 14 -13.17 -4.10 1.14
C MET A 14 -14.23 -3.70 0.09
N ILE A 15 -14.55 -4.59 -0.86
CA ILE A 15 -15.60 -4.34 -1.86
C ILE A 15 -16.97 -4.17 -1.19
N VAL A 16 -17.30 -5.04 -0.23
CA VAL A 16 -18.56 -4.96 0.53
C VAL A 16 -18.68 -3.61 1.22
N TRP A 17 -17.64 -3.16 1.92
CA TRP A 17 -17.63 -1.84 2.56
C TRP A 17 -17.92 -0.69 1.58
N HIS A 18 -17.15 -0.61 0.49
CA HIS A 18 -17.30 0.48 -0.48
C HIS A 18 -18.68 0.45 -1.18
N THR A 19 -19.20 -0.73 -1.49
CA THR A 19 -20.51 -0.88 -2.13
C THR A 19 -21.64 -0.55 -1.17
N SER A 20 -21.53 -0.98 0.10
CA SER A 20 -22.49 -0.65 1.14
C SER A 20 -22.53 0.86 1.43
N TYR A 21 -21.39 1.54 1.38
CA TYR A 21 -21.33 3.00 1.53
C TYR A 21 -22.09 3.74 0.43
N TRP A 22 -22.06 3.25 -0.81
CA TRP A 22 -22.78 3.87 -1.93
C TRP A 22 -24.29 3.62 -1.92
N TRP A 23 -24.75 2.51 -1.36
CA TRP A 23 -26.17 2.16 -1.33
C TRP A 23 -26.88 2.65 -0.06
N ALA A 24 -26.15 2.85 1.05
CA ALA A 24 -26.78 3.06 2.33
C ALA A 24 -27.46 4.44 2.48
N SER A 25 -28.70 4.41 2.96
CA SER A 25 -29.46 5.59 3.38
C SER A 25 -28.90 6.15 4.71
N PRO A 26 -28.90 7.48 4.92
CA PRO A 26 -28.45 8.09 6.18
C PRO A 26 -29.14 7.55 7.45
N LEU A 27 -30.35 6.98 7.29
CA LEU A 27 -31.15 6.40 8.37
C LEU A 27 -30.52 5.17 9.05
N HIS A 28 -29.55 4.51 8.40
CA HIS A 28 -28.90 3.27 8.89
C HIS A 28 -27.41 3.44 9.16
N SER A 29 -26.97 4.66 9.48
CA SER A 29 -25.57 5.02 9.75
C SER A 29 -24.89 4.14 10.82
N TRP A 30 -25.62 3.70 11.85
CA TRP A 30 -25.09 2.81 12.88
C TRP A 30 -24.65 1.44 12.33
N ALA A 31 -25.38 0.88 11.36
CA ALA A 31 -25.05 -0.40 10.74
C ALA A 31 -23.80 -0.28 9.86
N LEU A 32 -23.64 0.85 9.18
CA LEU A 32 -22.40 1.18 8.44
C LEU A 32 -21.20 1.29 9.38
N ILE A 33 -21.34 1.89 10.56
CA ILE A 33 -20.23 1.99 11.53
C ILE A 33 -19.77 0.60 11.98
N LEU A 34 -20.70 -0.31 12.29
CA LEU A 34 -20.36 -1.69 12.67
C LEU A 34 -19.70 -2.46 11.52
N LEU A 35 -20.21 -2.29 10.30
CA LEU A 35 -19.62 -2.87 9.10
C LEU A 35 -18.21 -2.30 8.86
N ARG A 36 -18.00 -1.00 9.05
CA ARG A 36 -16.71 -0.34 8.92
C ARG A 36 -15.66 -0.92 9.85
N LEU A 37 -15.98 -1.03 11.15
CA LEU A 37 -15.05 -1.51 12.16
C LEU A 37 -14.55 -2.93 11.87
N THR A 38 -15.42 -3.79 11.35
CA THR A 38 -15.06 -5.18 10.99
C THR A 38 -14.30 -5.25 9.68
N THR A 39 -14.73 -4.51 8.66
CA THR A 39 -14.16 -4.55 7.30
C THR A 39 -12.86 -3.76 7.16
N GLU A 40 -12.63 -2.68 7.92
CA GLU A 40 -11.34 -1.96 7.89
C GLU A 40 -10.22 -2.80 8.50
N VAL A 41 -10.46 -3.41 9.67
CA VAL A 41 -9.46 -4.24 10.36
C VAL A 41 -9.16 -5.49 9.53
N ILE A 42 -10.19 -6.21 9.06
CA ILE A 42 -9.99 -7.48 8.38
C ILE A 42 -9.65 -7.27 6.89
N GLY A 43 -10.30 -6.32 6.24
CA GLY A 43 -10.09 -5.99 4.84
C GLY A 43 -8.75 -5.30 4.62
N ALA A 44 -8.59 -4.06 5.09
CA ALA A 44 -7.39 -3.28 4.79
C ALA A 44 -6.15 -3.81 5.52
N ALA A 45 -6.20 -3.92 6.85
CA ALA A 45 -5.02 -4.35 7.61
C ALA A 45 -4.68 -5.84 7.37
N GLY A 46 -5.69 -6.71 7.31
CA GLY A 46 -5.52 -8.12 6.96
C GLY A 46 -4.95 -8.32 5.55
N PHE A 47 -5.42 -7.56 4.56
CA PHE A 47 -4.87 -7.61 3.19
C PHE A 47 -3.41 -7.19 3.15
N LEU A 48 -3.06 -6.08 3.82
CA LEU A 48 -1.68 -5.59 3.90
C LEU A 48 -0.75 -6.62 4.55
N PHE A 49 -1.16 -7.22 5.66
CA PHE A 49 -0.39 -8.23 6.37
C PHE A 49 -0.10 -9.45 5.49
N VAL A 50 -1.14 -10.02 4.87
CA VAL A 50 -1.01 -11.22 4.03
C VAL A 50 -0.26 -10.95 2.73
N SER A 51 -0.43 -9.76 2.15
CA SER A 51 0.33 -9.32 0.98
C SER A 51 1.81 -9.10 1.31
N GLY A 52 2.12 -8.55 2.49
CA GLY A 52 3.49 -8.40 2.99
C GLY A 52 4.19 -9.75 3.15
N ILE A 53 3.58 -10.70 3.87
CA ILE A 53 4.13 -12.05 4.08
C ILE A 53 4.38 -12.75 2.74
N SER A 54 3.38 -12.72 1.86
CA SER A 54 3.48 -13.37 0.55
C SER A 54 4.59 -12.77 -0.32
N SER A 55 4.79 -11.46 -0.25
CA SER A 55 5.85 -10.76 -0.98
C SER A 55 7.23 -11.18 -0.48
N VAL A 56 7.42 -11.26 0.84
CA VAL A 56 8.67 -11.74 1.44
C VAL A 56 8.93 -13.20 1.05
N LEU A 57 7.92 -14.07 1.12
CA LEU A 57 8.04 -15.48 0.70
C LEU A 57 8.38 -15.61 -0.79
N SER A 58 7.76 -14.80 -1.65
CA SER A 58 8.04 -14.78 -3.09
C SER A 58 9.50 -14.38 -3.37
N ILE A 59 10.01 -13.35 -2.69
CA ILE A 59 11.39 -12.90 -2.82
C ILE A 59 12.36 -13.99 -2.36
N ARG A 60 12.09 -14.65 -1.23
CA ARG A 60 12.93 -15.77 -0.74
C ARG A 60 12.98 -16.93 -1.73
N ARG A 61 11.83 -17.37 -2.25
CA ARG A 61 11.77 -18.45 -3.27
C ARG A 61 12.56 -18.10 -4.53
N ARG A 62 12.49 -16.85 -4.97
CA ARG A 62 13.28 -16.37 -6.12
C ARG A 62 14.77 -16.32 -5.81
N MET A 63 15.16 -15.93 -4.60
CA MET A 63 16.56 -15.99 -4.15
C MET A 63 17.09 -17.43 -4.06
N GLU A 64 16.26 -18.40 -3.65
CA GLU A 64 16.60 -19.83 -3.70
C GLU A 64 16.76 -20.30 -5.15
N LYS A 65 15.87 -19.88 -6.05
CA LYS A 65 15.98 -20.19 -7.49
C LYS A 65 17.30 -19.69 -8.09
N VAL A 66 17.74 -18.48 -7.72
CA VAL A 66 19.05 -17.94 -8.13
C VAL A 66 20.23 -18.82 -7.67
N LYS A 67 20.08 -19.55 -6.56
CA LYS A 67 21.12 -20.46 -6.07
C LYS A 67 21.08 -21.82 -6.75
N SER A 68 19.90 -22.30 -7.13
CA SER A 68 19.72 -23.66 -7.68
C SER A 68 19.83 -23.73 -9.20
N ASP A 69 19.52 -22.64 -9.91
CA ASP A 69 19.44 -22.60 -11.37
C ASP A 69 20.65 -21.83 -11.95
N PRO A 70 21.62 -22.50 -12.61
CA PRO A 70 22.79 -21.85 -13.17
C PRO A 70 22.46 -20.87 -14.31
N ASN A 71 21.27 -21.00 -14.93
CA ASN A 71 20.80 -20.07 -15.97
C ASN A 71 20.11 -18.84 -15.40
N TYR A 72 19.78 -18.81 -14.09
CA TYR A 72 19.06 -17.71 -13.46
C TYR A 72 19.97 -16.86 -12.57
N SER A 73 20.55 -15.81 -13.15
CA SER A 73 21.45 -14.91 -12.43
C SER A 73 20.71 -14.00 -11.43
N LYS A 74 21.43 -13.57 -10.40
CA LYS A 74 20.96 -12.55 -9.44
C LYS A 74 20.54 -11.25 -10.13
N GLN A 75 21.20 -10.89 -11.23
CA GLN A 75 20.94 -9.66 -11.97
C GLN A 75 19.62 -9.75 -12.75
N ASN A 76 19.31 -10.92 -13.32
CA ASN A 76 18.01 -11.17 -13.96
C ASN A 76 16.87 -11.05 -12.94
N PHE A 77 17.04 -11.64 -11.75
CA PHE A 77 16.07 -11.51 -10.66
C PHE A 77 15.81 -10.05 -10.25
N ILE A 78 16.87 -9.28 -10.01
CA ILE A 78 16.77 -7.87 -9.61
C ILE A 78 16.06 -7.07 -10.70
N ARG A 79 16.44 -7.29 -11.96
CA ARG A 79 15.88 -6.58 -13.11
C ARG A 79 14.38 -6.88 -13.26
N GLU A 80 13.98 -8.15 -13.23
CA GLU A 80 12.57 -8.56 -13.27
C GLU A 80 11.76 -7.98 -12.11
N TYR A 81 12.34 -7.95 -10.91
CA TYR A 81 11.69 -7.40 -9.72
C TYR A 81 11.44 -5.89 -9.85
N TYR A 82 12.45 -5.13 -10.27
CA TYR A 82 12.31 -3.68 -10.45
C TYR A 82 11.42 -3.32 -11.63
N TYR A 83 11.49 -4.04 -12.76
CA TYR A 83 10.56 -3.80 -13.88
C TYR A 83 9.10 -4.02 -13.47
N ARG A 84 8.81 -5.09 -12.72
CA ARG A 84 7.46 -5.33 -12.21
C ARG A 84 7.02 -4.22 -11.25
N SER A 85 7.90 -3.82 -10.33
CA SER A 85 7.59 -2.78 -9.35
C SER A 85 7.37 -1.41 -10.03
N PHE A 86 8.20 -1.09 -11.02
CA PHE A 86 8.08 0.12 -11.84
C PHE A 86 6.81 0.10 -12.68
N PHE A 87 6.41 -1.05 -13.23
CA PHE A 87 5.15 -1.18 -13.96
C PHE A 87 3.94 -0.85 -13.08
N PHE A 88 3.89 -1.35 -11.84
CA PHE A 88 2.83 -0.97 -10.89
C PHE A 88 2.86 0.52 -10.55
N PHE A 89 4.06 1.08 -10.33
CA PHE A 89 4.21 2.51 -10.06
C PHE A 89 3.75 3.37 -11.24
N LEU A 90 4.11 3.00 -12.47
CA LEU A 90 3.69 3.70 -13.68
C LEU A 90 2.18 3.65 -13.88
N LEU A 91 1.56 2.48 -13.67
CA LEU A 91 0.10 2.34 -13.72
C LEU A 91 -0.59 3.24 -12.70
N ALA A 92 -0.05 3.34 -11.48
CA ALA A 92 -0.58 4.22 -10.45
C ALA A 92 -0.51 5.70 -10.86
N VAL A 93 0.62 6.14 -11.40
CA VAL A 93 0.80 7.52 -11.90
C VAL A 93 -0.16 7.82 -13.04
N ILE A 94 -0.33 6.91 -14.00
CA ILE A 94 -1.27 7.08 -15.12
C ILE A 94 -2.71 7.20 -14.60
N TYR A 95 -3.13 6.30 -13.71
CA TYR A 95 -4.46 6.35 -13.12
C TYR A 95 -4.70 7.69 -12.39
N ASN A 96 -3.75 8.09 -11.55
CA ASN A 96 -3.84 9.35 -10.81
C ASN A 96 -3.87 10.57 -11.74
N ALA A 97 -3.07 10.58 -12.81
CA ALA A 97 -3.09 11.64 -13.82
C ALA A 97 -4.44 11.76 -14.53
N ILE A 98 -5.09 10.63 -14.86
CA ILE A 98 -6.46 10.63 -15.40
C ILE A 98 -7.43 11.23 -14.38
N THR A 99 -7.33 10.82 -13.12
CA THR A 99 -8.23 11.28 -12.04
C THR A 99 -8.17 12.80 -11.83
N VAL A 100 -6.98 13.39 -11.94
CA VAL A 100 -6.74 14.85 -11.86
C VAL A 100 -7.45 15.62 -12.94
N ILE A 101 -7.42 15.10 -14.17
CA ILE A 101 -8.00 15.76 -15.35
C ILE A 101 -9.53 15.76 -15.25
N TYR A 102 -10.13 14.71 -14.68
CA TYR A 102 -11.58 14.51 -14.73
C TYR A 102 -12.35 14.91 -13.45
N ILE A 103 -11.74 14.87 -12.25
CA ILE A 103 -12.53 14.86 -10.99
C ILE A 103 -12.20 16.00 -10.00
N ALA A 104 -10.95 16.45 -9.82
CA ALA A 104 -10.64 17.35 -8.67
C ALA A 104 -9.42 18.30 -8.78
N GLY A 105 -8.86 18.55 -9.97
CA GLY A 105 -7.67 19.43 -10.10
C GLY A 105 -6.40 18.79 -9.50
N LEU A 106 -5.32 19.55 -9.32
CA LEU A 106 -3.99 19.02 -8.94
C LEU A 106 -3.99 18.17 -7.65
N LEU A 107 -4.92 18.46 -6.72
CA LEU A 107 -5.06 17.72 -5.46
C LEU A 107 -5.61 16.30 -5.66
N ALA A 108 -6.27 16.02 -6.78
CA ALA A 108 -6.76 14.68 -7.12
C ALA A 108 -5.66 13.71 -7.58
N LEU A 109 -4.41 14.18 -7.75
CA LEU A 109 -3.25 13.31 -8.04
C LEU A 109 -3.08 12.23 -6.98
N TRP A 110 -3.65 12.47 -5.81
CA TRP A 110 -3.45 11.67 -4.63
C TRP A 110 -4.68 10.84 -4.27
N SER A 111 -5.83 11.02 -4.94
CA SER A 111 -7.12 10.42 -4.54
C SER A 111 -7.14 8.88 -4.47
N TRP A 112 -6.21 8.18 -5.13
CA TRP A 112 -6.11 6.72 -5.08
C TRP A 112 -4.72 6.23 -4.68
N TYR A 113 -4.35 6.61 -3.45
CA TYR A 113 -3.12 6.26 -2.75
C TYR A 113 -2.74 4.77 -2.79
N ILE A 114 -3.70 3.84 -2.82
CA ILE A 114 -3.43 2.41 -2.66
C ILE A 114 -2.51 1.88 -3.78
N LEU A 115 -2.79 2.17 -5.05
CA LEU A 115 -1.96 1.72 -6.17
C LEU A 115 -0.56 2.34 -6.13
N PHE A 116 -0.49 3.62 -5.79
CA PHE A 116 0.76 4.37 -5.69
C PHE A 116 1.64 3.83 -4.55
N ILE A 117 1.06 3.67 -3.36
CA ILE A 117 1.71 3.10 -2.18
C ILE A 117 2.16 1.66 -2.45
N ILE A 118 1.36 0.83 -3.12
CA ILE A 118 1.77 -0.54 -3.50
C ILE A 118 3.00 -0.50 -4.41
N GLY A 119 3.00 0.34 -5.44
CA GLY A 119 4.15 0.52 -6.33
C GLY A 119 5.39 0.95 -5.55
N PHE A 120 5.25 1.94 -4.68
CA PHE A 120 6.34 2.44 -3.83
C PHE A 120 6.86 1.38 -2.86
N CYS A 121 5.96 0.65 -2.17
CA CYS A 121 6.29 -0.46 -1.27
C CYS A 121 7.10 -1.54 -1.98
N LEU A 122 6.74 -1.88 -3.23
CA LEU A 122 7.46 -2.85 -4.03
C LEU A 122 8.87 -2.36 -4.40
N LEU A 123 9.04 -1.07 -4.73
CA LEU A 123 10.37 -0.50 -5.01
C LEU A 123 11.31 -0.56 -3.80
N ILE A 124 10.79 -0.27 -2.60
CA ILE A 124 11.59 -0.25 -1.36
C ILE A 124 11.74 -1.63 -0.69
N ALA A 125 10.90 -2.61 -1.04
CA ALA A 125 10.90 -3.91 -0.35
C ALA A 125 12.19 -4.72 -0.55
N TYR A 126 12.81 -4.68 -1.74
CA TYR A 126 14.07 -5.37 -1.98
C TYR A 126 15.24 -4.84 -1.13
N PRO A 127 15.53 -3.53 -1.07
CA PRO A 127 16.57 -3.02 -0.18
C PRO A 127 16.26 -3.27 1.29
N LEU A 128 14.99 -3.17 1.71
CA LEU A 128 14.57 -3.48 3.09
C LEU A 128 14.87 -4.92 3.49
N ILE A 129 14.67 -5.89 2.58
CA ILE A 129 14.88 -7.31 2.89
C ILE A 129 16.36 -7.64 3.13
N LYS A 130 17.30 -6.87 2.53
CA LYS A 130 18.74 -7.04 2.75
C LYS A 130 19.20 -6.62 4.15
N LEU A 131 18.41 -5.79 4.84
CA LEU A 131 18.73 -5.35 6.19
C LEU A 131 18.63 -6.52 7.19
N PRO A 132 19.45 -6.50 8.27
CA PRO A 132 19.37 -7.52 9.31
C PRO A 132 18.02 -7.48 10.00
N LYS A 133 17.58 -8.65 10.53
CA LYS A 133 16.24 -8.83 11.11
C LYS A 133 15.90 -7.78 12.16
N VAL A 134 16.87 -7.46 13.03
CA VAL A 134 16.73 -6.49 14.13
C VAL A 134 16.52 -5.08 13.59
N VAL A 135 17.31 -4.65 12.61
CA VAL A 135 17.16 -3.31 12.00
C VAL A 135 15.79 -3.15 11.34
N ARG A 136 15.29 -4.19 10.65
CA ARG A 136 13.93 -4.13 10.06
C ARG A 136 12.83 -4.02 11.11
N LEU A 137 12.97 -4.73 12.24
CA LEU A 137 12.01 -4.67 13.33
C LEU A 137 12.01 -3.28 13.97
N ILE A 138 13.19 -2.75 14.28
CA ILE A 138 13.35 -1.40 14.83
C ILE A 138 12.76 -0.37 13.86
N LEU A 139 13.07 -0.46 12.57
CA LEU A 139 12.56 0.46 11.55
C LEU A 139 11.03 0.37 11.40
N ALA A 140 10.45 -0.83 11.48
CA ALA A 140 9.00 -1.00 11.46
C ALA A 140 8.33 -0.36 12.69
N ILE A 141 8.86 -0.61 13.88
CA ILE A 141 8.36 -0.01 15.13
C ILE A 141 8.52 1.51 15.10
N PHE A 142 9.66 2.01 14.63
CA PHE A 142 9.95 3.43 14.48
C PHE A 142 8.95 4.10 13.54
N ILE A 143 8.69 3.52 12.36
CA ILE A 143 7.69 4.03 11.41
C ILE A 143 6.29 4.06 12.04
N LEU A 144 5.91 3.02 12.80
CA LEU A 144 4.60 2.97 13.46
C LEU A 144 4.44 4.00 14.57
N ILE A 145 5.50 4.32 15.31
CA ILE A 145 5.45 5.33 16.37
C ILE A 145 5.47 6.74 15.79
N ILE A 146 6.23 6.96 14.72
CA ILE A 146 6.40 8.29 14.09
C ILE A 146 5.25 8.65 13.16
N SER A 147 4.53 7.68 12.61
CA SER A 147 3.44 7.95 11.67
C SER A 147 2.40 8.91 12.24
N TYR A 148 2.00 8.74 13.50
CA TYR A 148 0.98 9.58 14.14
C TYR A 148 1.47 11.02 14.44
N PRO A 149 2.62 11.24 15.09
CA PRO A 149 3.18 12.60 15.25
C PRO A 149 3.45 13.31 13.92
N VAL A 150 3.88 12.58 12.88
CA VAL A 150 4.09 13.16 11.55
C VAL A 150 2.76 13.58 10.92
N PHE A 151 1.70 12.79 11.09
CA PHE A 151 0.37 13.17 10.65
C PHE A 151 -0.09 14.47 11.32
N ASP A 152 -0.06 14.53 12.64
CA ASP A 152 -0.50 15.71 13.40
C ASP A 152 0.30 16.97 13.01
N LEU A 153 1.62 16.83 12.83
CA LEU A 153 2.48 17.92 12.39
C LEU A 153 2.12 18.39 10.98
N LEU A 154 1.97 17.47 10.03
CA LEU A 154 1.65 17.81 8.64
C LEU A 154 0.25 18.41 8.52
N GLU A 155 -0.72 17.92 9.31
CA GLU A 155 -2.07 18.49 9.36
C GLU A 155 -2.04 19.94 9.85
N SER A 156 -1.28 20.23 10.92
CA SER A 156 -1.13 21.59 11.46
C SER A 156 -0.49 22.56 10.46
N LEU A 157 0.40 22.06 9.60
CA LEU A 157 1.14 22.87 8.61
C LEU A 157 0.42 22.95 7.26
N ARG A 158 -0.61 22.13 7.02
CA ARG A 158 -1.27 21.95 5.71
C ARG A 158 -1.64 23.26 5.03
N TYR A 159 -2.19 24.22 5.77
CA TYR A 159 -2.71 25.48 5.21
C TYR A 159 -1.73 26.65 5.30
N THR A 160 -0.49 26.41 5.73
CA THR A 160 0.50 27.50 5.87
C THR A 160 1.12 27.91 4.54
N ASN A 161 1.45 26.95 3.67
CA ASN A 161 2.06 27.20 2.36
C ASN A 161 1.81 26.03 1.40
N LEU A 162 1.84 26.32 0.10
CA LEU A 162 1.69 25.32 -0.98
C LEU A 162 2.68 24.13 -0.84
N PHE A 163 3.90 24.40 -0.35
CA PHE A 163 4.89 23.34 -0.11
C PHE A 163 4.42 22.33 0.94
N TRP A 164 3.88 22.79 2.07
CA TRP A 164 3.38 21.93 3.13
C TRP A 164 2.10 21.21 2.74
N GLU A 165 1.24 21.86 1.96
CA GLU A 165 0.06 21.24 1.37
C GLU A 165 0.46 20.07 0.45
N LEU A 166 1.46 20.26 -0.41
CA LEU A 166 1.99 19.20 -1.27
C LEU A 166 2.62 18.05 -0.48
N ILE A 167 3.38 18.34 0.59
CA ILE A 167 3.98 17.30 1.44
C ILE A 167 2.91 16.51 2.18
N TYR A 168 1.91 17.20 2.74
CA TYR A 168 0.78 16.56 3.41
C TYR A 168 0.14 15.53 2.48
N HIS A 169 -0.18 15.93 1.25
CA HIS A 169 -0.78 15.03 0.26
C HIS A 169 0.15 13.96 -0.32
N PHE A 170 1.47 14.13 -0.22
CA PHE A 170 2.43 13.12 -0.69
C PHE A 170 2.65 12.01 0.35
N ILE A 171 2.67 12.38 1.63
CA ILE A 171 2.93 11.46 2.74
C ILE A 171 1.64 10.82 3.26
N LEU A 172 0.49 11.51 3.13
CA LEU A 172 -0.82 11.17 3.70
C LEU A 172 -1.97 11.26 2.70
#